data_AF-A0A2E4G0G0-F1
#
_entry.id   AF-A0A2E4G0G0-F1
#
_cell.length_a   1.000
_cell.length_b   1.000
_cell.length_c   1.000
_cell.angle_alpha   90.00
_cell.angle_beta   90.00
_cell.angle_gamma   90.00
#
_symmetry.space_group_name_H-M   'P 1'
#
loop_
_entity.id
_entity.type
_entity.pdbx_description
1 polymer ?
#
loop_
_entity_poly.entity_id
_entity_poly.type
_entity_poly.pdbx_seq_one_letter_code
_entity_poly.pdbx_strand_id
1 'polypeptide(L)'
;MKLKKATIFIGYNIVVVFLVLCLIEFGFTYLLNHPRSIPHNYFGHFKNYYKLVDKNIIQLQKEFAVYHPELFYTLKPGEFVFENREFSTPFLINSQGFRDDESSLDEAEIIVAGDSYAMGWGVDQDSSFAQILETISAKKVLNTAVSSYGTARELKTLAYANLDNVNTVIIQYCGNDIEENKRFYLEQNQLVISDKQTFNTAIEHASTINGYYPMKHFSVLASSIFLAKEYAAYKPIESFSEQSFDDDIELTESQLFLNVLLNSQELKSVPKIIVLELDYTTRSTFMEELRYTLQDSVYTDLRRKMVLMDFSEVINQNDYFLFDEHIKAKTHLRIAESMNEFLDNQFKSEYTAYLESKVDFENEAENEWNFNQNMVRNNEFHFDSKSEWGLSYRMNLKQTEELINIKAIELEYDFKGNLDSSGLMVLSIKQDTTSLFWQGIETMKSYSRETEDGSLKVVNRFTINEPLLLNAEEPVELTVFYWNIKRGNFSLDNLLLRMRGAEIKTYSFQE
;
A
#
# COMPACT_ATOMS: atom_id res chain seq x y z
N MET A 1 -34.13 -26.44 -56.22
CA MET A 1 -33.70 -25.02 -56.29
C MET A 1 -33.84 -24.28 -54.95
N LYS A 2 -34.97 -24.38 -54.23
CA LYS A 2 -35.16 -23.71 -52.91
C LYS A 2 -34.19 -24.20 -51.82
N LEU A 3 -33.97 -25.51 -51.72
CA LEU A 3 -33.04 -26.10 -50.75
C LEU A 3 -31.60 -25.59 -50.95
N LYS A 4 -31.10 -25.57 -52.20
CA LYS A 4 -29.76 -25.06 -52.54
C LYS A 4 -29.58 -23.58 -52.17
N LYS A 5 -30.61 -22.73 -52.39
CA LYS A 5 -30.58 -21.32 -51.98
C LYS A 5 -30.57 -21.16 -50.46
N ALA A 6 -31.35 -21.97 -49.75
CA ALA A 6 -31.36 -21.99 -48.28
C ALA A 6 -30.00 -22.43 -47.71
N THR A 7 -29.38 -23.48 -48.27
CA THR A 7 -28.05 -23.95 -47.85
C THR A 7 -26.97 -22.88 -48.07
N ILE A 8 -26.97 -22.20 -49.23
CA ILE A 8 -26.03 -21.10 -49.49
C ILE A 8 -26.25 -19.94 -48.52
N PHE A 9 -27.51 -19.59 -48.25
CA PHE A 9 -27.84 -18.53 -47.29
C PHE A 9 -27.37 -18.87 -45.88
N ILE A 10 -27.62 -20.10 -45.40
CA ILE A 10 -27.15 -20.56 -44.09
C ILE A 10 -25.62 -20.55 -44.04
N GLY A 11 -24.95 -21.08 -45.07
CA GLY A 11 -23.49 -21.08 -45.15
C GLY A 11 -22.90 -19.68 -45.11
N TYR A 12 -23.49 -18.73 -45.85
CA TYR A 12 -23.08 -17.32 -45.82
C TYR A 12 -23.21 -16.73 -44.41
N ASN A 13 -24.33 -16.95 -43.72
CA ASN A 13 -24.52 -16.43 -42.36
C ASN A 13 -23.54 -17.04 -41.36
N ILE A 14 -23.23 -18.33 -41.45
CA ILE A 14 -22.22 -18.98 -40.61
C ILE A 14 -20.86 -18.31 -40.82
N VAL A 15 -20.47 -18.04 -42.07
CA VAL A 15 -19.20 -17.35 -42.38
C VAL A 15 -19.21 -15.93 -41.82
N VAL A 16 -20.29 -15.18 -41.98
CA VAL A 16 -20.40 -13.83 -41.43
C VAL A 16 -20.27 -13.83 -39.91
N VAL A 17 -20.98 -14.73 -39.21
CA VAL A 17 -20.87 -14.88 -37.75
C VAL A 17 -19.45 -15.22 -37.35
N PHE A 18 -18.80 -16.17 -38.03
CA PHE A 18 -17.43 -16.54 -37.76
C PHE A 18 -16.46 -15.35 -37.92
N LEU A 19 -16.60 -14.56 -38.99
CA LEU A 19 -15.78 -13.37 -39.22
C LEU A 19 -15.98 -12.31 -38.14
N VAL A 20 -17.21 -12.12 -37.66
CA VAL A 20 -17.49 -11.20 -36.54
C VAL A 20 -16.83 -11.68 -35.25
N LEU A 21 -16.88 -12.99 -34.95
CA LEU A 21 -16.20 -13.55 -33.78
C LEU A 21 -14.68 -13.37 -33.87
N CYS A 22 -14.08 -13.60 -35.05
CA CYS A 22 -12.66 -13.33 -35.29
C CYS A 22 -12.32 -11.85 -35.09
N LEU A 23 -13.19 -10.94 -35.56
CA LEU A 23 -12.97 -9.50 -35.38
C LEU A 23 -13.01 -9.09 -33.91
N ILE A 24 -13.93 -9.67 -33.12
CA ILE A 24 -14.01 -9.42 -31.67
C ILE A 24 -12.75 -9.95 -30.98
N GLU A 25 -12.37 -11.21 -31.25
CA GLU A 25 -11.19 -11.83 -30.66
C GLU A 25 -9.92 -11.01 -30.97
N PHE A 26 -9.70 -10.71 -32.25
CA PHE A 26 -8.51 -9.96 -32.69
C PHE A 26 -8.52 -8.52 -32.19
N GLY A 27 -9.68 -7.86 -32.18
CA GLY A 27 -9.85 -6.52 -31.63
C GLY A 27 -9.54 -6.49 -30.13
N PHE A 28 -9.98 -7.50 -29.38
CA PHE A 28 -9.70 -7.61 -27.94
C PHE A 28 -8.21 -7.85 -27.68
N THR A 29 -7.57 -8.78 -28.41
CA THR A 29 -6.12 -9.01 -28.33
C THR A 29 -5.32 -7.76 -28.71
N TYR A 30 -5.73 -7.03 -29.75
CA TYR A 30 -5.09 -5.77 -30.14
C TYR A 30 -5.15 -4.75 -29.01
N LEU A 31 -6.32 -4.57 -28.39
CA LEU A 31 -6.47 -3.64 -27.27
C LEU A 31 -5.63 -4.07 -26.05
N LEU A 32 -5.54 -5.36 -25.76
CA LEU A 32 -4.66 -5.87 -24.70
C LEU A 32 -3.17 -5.61 -24.96
N ASN A 33 -2.72 -5.71 -26.20
CA ASN A 33 -1.34 -5.41 -26.60
C ASN A 33 -1.07 -3.89 -26.75
N HIS A 34 -2.13 -3.08 -26.82
CA HIS A 34 -2.04 -1.63 -27.00
C HIS A 34 -2.95 -0.90 -26.00
N PRO A 35 -2.65 -0.98 -24.69
CA PRO A 35 -3.51 -0.43 -23.64
C PRO A 35 -3.84 1.05 -23.80
N ARG A 36 -2.94 1.84 -24.41
CA ARG A 36 -3.18 3.26 -24.73
C ARG A 36 -4.30 3.51 -25.75
N SER A 37 -4.66 2.49 -26.54
CA SER A 37 -5.76 2.55 -27.50
C SER A 37 -7.12 2.23 -26.87
N ILE A 38 -7.15 1.82 -25.60
CA ILE A 38 -8.39 1.49 -24.91
C ILE A 38 -9.13 2.78 -24.54
N PRO A 39 -10.44 2.90 -24.85
CA PRO A 39 -11.20 4.06 -24.40
C PRO A 39 -11.24 4.12 -22.88
N HIS A 40 -11.06 5.32 -22.32
CA HIS A 40 -10.89 5.55 -20.87
C HIS A 40 -11.91 4.81 -19.99
N ASN A 41 -13.19 4.84 -20.36
CA ASN A 41 -14.28 4.19 -19.61
C ASN A 41 -14.18 2.66 -19.54
N TYR A 42 -13.42 2.03 -20.44
CA TYR A 42 -13.23 0.58 -20.48
C TYR A 42 -11.87 0.13 -19.95
N PHE A 43 -10.96 1.07 -19.67
CA PHE A 43 -9.60 0.76 -19.25
C PHE A 43 -9.57 -0.14 -18.00
N GLY A 44 -10.37 0.20 -16.97
CA GLY A 44 -10.48 -0.60 -15.75
C GLY A 44 -10.96 -2.04 -16.01
N HIS A 45 -11.88 -2.25 -16.95
CA HIS A 45 -12.35 -3.59 -17.31
C HIS A 45 -11.28 -4.43 -18.00
N PHE A 46 -10.52 -3.82 -18.91
CA PHE A 46 -9.39 -4.50 -19.56
C PHE A 46 -8.26 -4.77 -18.58
N LYS A 47 -7.97 -3.84 -17.66
CA LYS A 47 -6.98 -4.04 -16.61
C LYS A 47 -7.36 -5.20 -15.68
N ASN A 48 -8.63 -5.27 -15.26
CA ASN A 48 -9.14 -6.39 -14.46
C ASN A 48 -9.09 -7.70 -15.24
N TYR A 49 -9.49 -7.69 -16.52
CA TYR A 49 -9.36 -8.86 -17.39
C TYR A 49 -7.91 -9.34 -17.45
N TYR A 50 -6.97 -8.41 -17.66
CA TYR A 50 -5.55 -8.71 -17.67
C TYR A 50 -5.12 -9.38 -16.37
N LYS A 51 -5.38 -8.75 -15.22
CA LYS A 51 -4.99 -9.25 -13.89
C LYS A 51 -5.53 -10.64 -13.58
N LEU A 52 -6.77 -10.95 -13.98
CA LEU A 52 -7.46 -12.17 -13.57
C LEU A 52 -7.36 -13.33 -14.57
N VAL A 53 -7.12 -13.05 -15.86
CA VAL A 53 -7.29 -14.04 -16.94
C VAL A 53 -6.10 -14.12 -17.90
N ASP A 54 -5.37 -13.02 -18.09
CA ASP A 54 -4.38 -12.91 -19.19
C ASP A 54 -2.94 -12.76 -18.69
N LYS A 55 -2.74 -12.18 -17.49
CA LYS A 55 -1.43 -11.99 -16.86
C LYS A 55 -0.83 -13.34 -16.47
N ASN A 56 0.35 -13.64 -17.00
CA ASN A 56 1.15 -14.76 -16.53
C ASN A 56 1.75 -14.44 -15.15
N ILE A 57 1.76 -15.45 -14.27
CA ILE A 57 2.35 -15.36 -12.94
C ILE A 57 3.57 -16.27 -12.88
N ILE A 58 4.77 -15.71 -12.75
CA ILE A 58 6.04 -16.44 -12.90
C ILE A 58 6.14 -17.65 -11.96
N GLN A 59 5.74 -17.50 -10.70
CA GLN A 59 5.79 -18.56 -9.68
C GLN A 59 4.78 -19.70 -9.91
N LEU A 60 3.86 -19.55 -10.87
CA LEU A 60 2.85 -20.55 -11.23
C LEU A 60 3.09 -21.17 -12.61
N GLN A 61 4.24 -20.92 -13.22
CA GLN A 61 4.63 -21.56 -14.48
C GLN A 61 5.68 -22.64 -14.18
N LYS A 62 5.41 -23.88 -14.60
CA LYS A 62 6.34 -25.01 -14.43
C LYS A 62 7.68 -24.80 -15.15
N GLU A 63 7.70 -23.92 -16.13
CA GLU A 63 8.88 -23.51 -16.88
C GLU A 63 9.83 -22.66 -16.03
N PHE A 64 9.30 -21.86 -15.10
CA PHE A 64 10.03 -20.82 -14.37
C PHE A 64 10.15 -21.07 -12.86
N ALA A 65 9.32 -21.94 -12.28
CA ALA A 65 9.31 -22.19 -10.84
C ALA A 65 9.37 -23.68 -10.48
N VAL A 66 9.96 -23.97 -9.32
CA VAL A 66 10.08 -25.32 -8.77
C VAL A 66 9.66 -25.32 -7.30
N TYR A 67 9.03 -26.41 -6.85
CA TYR A 67 8.64 -26.57 -5.44
C TYR A 67 9.86 -26.52 -4.52
N HIS A 68 9.74 -25.78 -3.41
CA HIS A 68 10.74 -25.69 -2.36
C HIS A 68 10.13 -26.03 -0.99
N PRO A 69 10.68 -26.99 -0.23
CA PRO A 69 10.06 -27.47 1.02
C PRO A 69 10.04 -26.43 2.15
N GLU A 70 10.91 -25.43 2.12
CA GLU A 70 10.97 -24.36 3.14
C GLU A 70 10.48 -22.99 2.65
N LEU A 71 10.23 -22.83 1.36
CA LEU A 71 9.85 -21.54 0.75
C LEU A 71 8.59 -21.63 -0.12
N PHE A 72 7.97 -22.82 -0.18
CA PHE A 72 6.89 -23.24 -1.08
C PHE A 72 7.32 -23.36 -2.54
N TYR A 73 8.04 -22.39 -3.08
CA TYR A 73 8.66 -22.44 -4.40
C TYR A 73 9.98 -21.66 -4.42
N THR A 74 10.78 -21.82 -5.45
CA THR A 74 11.82 -20.88 -5.88
C THR A 74 11.77 -20.75 -7.40
N LEU A 75 12.50 -19.78 -7.97
CA LEU A 75 12.69 -19.76 -9.42
C LEU A 75 13.62 -20.89 -9.83
N LYS A 76 13.40 -21.41 -11.04
CA LYS A 76 14.21 -22.49 -11.60
C LYS A 76 15.59 -21.93 -12.01
N PRO A 77 16.71 -22.51 -11.53
CA PRO A 77 18.05 -22.06 -11.91
C PRO A 77 18.30 -22.10 -13.42
N GLY A 78 19.12 -21.17 -13.90
CA GLY A 78 19.47 -20.99 -15.30
C GLY A 78 18.86 -19.72 -15.91
N GLU A 79 18.78 -19.70 -17.24
CA GLU A 79 18.29 -18.55 -18.00
C GLU A 79 16.93 -18.84 -18.64
N PHE A 80 16.03 -17.87 -18.57
CA PHE A 80 14.76 -17.90 -19.31
C PHE A 80 14.24 -16.49 -19.61
N VAL A 81 13.24 -16.41 -20.48
CA VAL A 81 12.52 -15.16 -20.76
C VAL A 81 11.12 -15.27 -20.19
N PHE A 82 10.75 -14.31 -19.34
CA PHE A 82 9.41 -14.16 -18.81
C PHE A 82 8.71 -13.00 -19.52
N GLU A 83 7.51 -13.26 -20.02
CA GLU A 83 6.77 -12.32 -20.86
C GLU A 83 5.34 -12.12 -20.37
N ASN A 84 4.92 -10.86 -20.47
CA ASN A 84 3.55 -10.41 -20.33
C ASN A 84 3.25 -9.39 -21.43
N ARG A 85 2.04 -8.81 -21.45
CA ARG A 85 1.61 -7.92 -22.53
C ARG A 85 2.49 -6.66 -22.68
N GLU A 86 3.06 -6.17 -21.59
CA GLU A 86 3.79 -4.90 -21.55
C GLU A 86 5.31 -5.04 -21.48
N PHE A 87 5.82 -6.26 -21.29
CA PHE A 87 7.25 -6.53 -21.19
C PHE A 87 7.61 -7.96 -21.64
N SER A 88 8.85 -8.12 -22.09
CA SER A 88 9.50 -9.40 -22.31
C SER A 88 10.92 -9.25 -21.74
N THR A 89 11.22 -10.03 -20.70
CA THR A 89 12.36 -9.77 -19.84
C THR A 89 13.19 -11.04 -19.66
N PRO A 90 14.51 -11.00 -19.90
CA PRO A 90 15.41 -12.10 -19.57
C PRO A 90 15.68 -12.14 -18.05
N PHE A 91 15.70 -13.35 -17.51
CA PHE A 91 16.03 -13.67 -16.13
C PHE A 91 17.24 -14.59 -16.12
N LEU A 92 18.22 -14.25 -15.28
CA LEU A 92 19.32 -15.13 -14.88
C LEU A 92 19.09 -15.52 -13.43
N ILE A 93 18.93 -16.82 -13.18
CA ILE A 93 18.62 -17.37 -11.85
C ILE A 93 19.79 -18.23 -11.36
N ASN A 94 20.31 -17.91 -10.19
CA ASN A 94 21.39 -18.67 -9.55
C ASN A 94 20.91 -20.02 -8.99
N SER A 95 21.85 -20.78 -8.45
CA SER A 95 21.65 -22.13 -7.91
C SER A 95 20.65 -22.21 -6.75
N GLN A 96 20.42 -21.10 -6.03
CA GLN A 96 19.43 -21.00 -4.94
C GLN A 96 18.03 -20.59 -5.42
N GLY A 97 17.88 -20.28 -6.70
CA GLY A 97 16.60 -19.86 -7.27
C GLY A 97 16.30 -18.38 -7.11
N PHE A 98 17.34 -17.56 -6.94
CA PHE A 98 17.23 -16.10 -6.88
C PHE A 98 17.71 -15.45 -8.18
N ARG A 99 17.14 -14.28 -8.49
CA ARG A 99 17.43 -13.56 -9.72
C ARG A 99 18.73 -12.74 -9.61
N ASP A 100 19.85 -13.44 -9.50
CA ASP A 100 21.19 -12.87 -9.34
C ASP A 100 22.25 -13.82 -9.89
N ASP A 101 23.52 -13.40 -9.85
CA ASP A 101 24.66 -14.25 -10.15
C ASP A 101 25.05 -15.17 -8.97
N GLU A 102 25.91 -16.17 -9.24
CA GLU A 102 26.35 -17.12 -8.21
C GLU A 102 27.34 -16.50 -7.21
N SER A 103 28.18 -15.56 -7.64
CA SER A 103 29.19 -14.93 -6.76
C SER A 103 28.53 -14.07 -5.68
N SER A 104 27.38 -13.48 -5.97
CA SER A 104 26.56 -12.75 -5.00
C SER A 104 26.15 -13.60 -3.79
N LEU A 105 26.07 -14.92 -3.91
CA LEU A 105 25.71 -15.80 -2.78
C LEU A 105 26.78 -15.84 -1.68
N ASP A 106 28.05 -15.70 -2.05
CA ASP A 106 29.19 -15.85 -1.15
C ASP A 106 29.85 -14.52 -0.76
N GLU A 107 29.73 -13.50 -1.62
CA GLU A 107 30.49 -12.25 -1.52
C GLU A 107 29.64 -11.04 -1.14
N ALA A 108 28.32 -11.20 -0.92
CA ALA A 108 27.41 -10.09 -0.65
C ALA A 108 27.82 -9.25 0.57
N GLU A 109 27.83 -7.94 0.38
CA GLU A 109 27.88 -6.93 1.45
C GLU A 109 26.49 -6.41 1.80
N ILE A 110 25.59 -6.45 0.82
CA ILE A 110 24.21 -6.01 0.90
C ILE A 110 23.31 -7.13 0.39
N ILE A 111 22.23 -7.45 1.12
CA ILE A 111 21.17 -8.32 0.61
C ILE A 111 19.89 -7.51 0.44
N VAL A 112 19.23 -7.68 -0.71
CA VAL A 112 17.87 -7.17 -0.97
C VAL A 112 16.89 -8.35 -0.87
N ALA A 113 16.05 -8.32 0.15
CA ALA A 113 14.94 -9.24 0.35
C ALA A 113 13.62 -8.51 0.06
N GLY A 114 12.65 -9.20 -0.53
CA GLY A 114 11.39 -8.61 -0.94
C GLY A 114 10.60 -9.51 -1.86
N ASP A 115 9.61 -8.93 -2.52
CA ASP A 115 8.68 -9.62 -3.38
C ASP A 115 8.93 -9.31 -4.87
N SER A 116 7.88 -9.30 -5.68
CA SER A 116 7.89 -8.97 -7.10
C SER A 116 8.47 -7.58 -7.40
N TYR A 117 8.32 -6.58 -6.52
CA TYR A 117 8.90 -5.26 -6.73
C TYR A 117 10.43 -5.32 -6.59
N ALA A 118 10.95 -5.95 -5.54
CA ALA A 118 12.40 -6.12 -5.37
C ALA A 118 13.05 -7.08 -6.36
N MET A 119 12.34 -8.12 -6.78
CA MET A 119 12.79 -9.07 -7.82
C MET A 119 12.99 -8.38 -9.19
N GLY A 120 12.41 -7.18 -9.40
CA GLY A 120 12.46 -6.47 -10.67
C GLY A 120 11.49 -7.00 -11.70
N TRP A 121 10.26 -7.31 -11.29
CA TRP A 121 9.22 -7.80 -12.18
C TRP A 121 9.05 -6.91 -13.44
N GLY A 122 9.22 -7.51 -14.61
CA GLY A 122 9.03 -6.84 -15.89
C GLY A 122 10.12 -5.86 -16.31
N VAL A 123 11.25 -5.80 -15.60
CA VAL A 123 12.43 -5.01 -16.00
C VAL A 123 13.65 -5.91 -16.18
N ASP A 124 14.54 -5.54 -17.10
CA ASP A 124 15.78 -6.28 -17.39
C ASP A 124 16.64 -6.48 -16.13
N GLN A 125 17.47 -7.53 -16.14
CA GLN A 125 18.32 -7.94 -15.01
C GLN A 125 19.05 -6.74 -14.39
N ASP A 126 19.81 -6.03 -15.22
CA ASP A 126 20.65 -4.88 -14.85
C ASP A 126 19.84 -3.60 -14.57
N SER A 127 18.51 -3.65 -14.78
CA SER A 127 17.59 -2.53 -14.54
C SER A 127 16.79 -2.67 -13.25
N SER A 128 16.95 -3.77 -12.50
CA SER A 128 16.42 -3.88 -11.15
C SER A 128 17.19 -2.97 -10.19
N PHE A 129 16.53 -2.45 -9.15
CA PHE A 129 17.19 -1.49 -8.26
C PHE A 129 18.36 -2.13 -7.50
N ALA A 130 18.29 -3.44 -7.23
CA ALA A 130 19.37 -4.18 -6.57
C ALA A 130 20.64 -4.22 -7.42
N GLN A 131 20.49 -4.51 -8.73
CA GLN A 131 21.62 -4.59 -9.67
C GLN A 131 22.18 -3.21 -10.03
N ILE A 132 21.31 -2.21 -10.16
CA ILE A 132 21.75 -0.82 -10.29
C ILE A 132 22.53 -0.41 -9.02
N LEU A 133 22.04 -0.75 -7.83
CA LEU A 133 22.69 -0.44 -6.57
C LEU A 133 24.08 -1.08 -6.45
N GLU A 134 24.25 -2.35 -6.84
CA GLU A 134 25.57 -3.01 -6.91
C GLU A 134 26.53 -2.18 -7.76
N THR A 135 26.07 -1.79 -8.95
CA THR A 135 26.89 -1.03 -9.91
C THR A 135 27.32 0.32 -9.37
N ILE A 136 26.39 1.11 -8.81
CA ILE A 136 26.67 2.49 -8.41
C ILE A 136 27.34 2.61 -7.04
N SER A 137 27.11 1.65 -6.14
CA SER A 137 27.74 1.62 -4.81
C SER A 137 29.11 0.94 -4.80
N ALA A 138 29.44 0.21 -5.87
CA ALA A 138 30.62 -0.65 -5.97
C ALA A 138 30.74 -1.67 -4.81
N LYS A 139 29.60 -2.07 -4.23
CA LYS A 139 29.48 -3.12 -3.21
C LYS A 139 28.78 -4.32 -3.82
N LYS A 140 29.14 -5.53 -3.40
CA LYS A 140 28.44 -6.73 -3.85
C LYS A 140 27.02 -6.77 -3.26
N VAL A 141 26.00 -6.88 -4.11
CA VAL A 141 24.58 -6.96 -3.72
C VAL A 141 24.02 -8.29 -4.17
N LEU A 142 23.35 -8.98 -3.26
CA LEU A 142 22.54 -10.16 -3.60
C LEU A 142 21.06 -9.82 -3.52
N ASN A 143 20.34 -10.02 -4.61
CA ASN A 143 18.89 -9.94 -4.66
C ASN A 143 18.26 -11.31 -4.40
N THR A 144 17.73 -11.53 -3.20
CA THR A 144 17.02 -12.76 -2.84
C THR A 144 15.49 -12.66 -3.01
N ALA A 145 15.00 -11.53 -3.53
CA ALA A 145 13.58 -11.28 -3.67
C ALA A 145 12.92 -12.24 -4.68
N VAL A 146 11.74 -12.74 -4.31
CA VAL A 146 10.94 -13.64 -5.15
C VAL A 146 9.48 -13.19 -5.09
N SER A 147 8.85 -13.06 -6.26
CA SER A 147 7.45 -12.66 -6.39
C SER A 147 6.52 -13.38 -5.41
N SER A 148 5.66 -12.60 -4.73
CA SER A 148 4.63 -13.07 -3.79
C SER A 148 5.17 -13.67 -2.48
N TYR A 149 6.45 -13.52 -2.17
CA TYR A 149 6.92 -13.73 -0.80
C TYR A 149 6.39 -12.60 0.08
N GLY A 150 6.07 -12.92 1.33
CA GLY A 150 5.91 -11.91 2.38
C GLY A 150 7.11 -11.93 3.31
N THR A 151 7.14 -11.00 4.26
CA THR A 151 8.29 -10.71 5.11
C THR A 151 8.90 -11.96 5.76
N ALA A 152 8.08 -12.92 6.19
CA ALA A 152 8.59 -14.15 6.81
C ALA A 152 9.40 -15.02 5.84
N ARG A 153 8.92 -15.24 4.60
CA ARG A 153 9.69 -15.93 3.56
C ARG A 153 10.86 -15.10 3.07
N GLU A 154 10.69 -13.80 2.89
CA GLU A 154 11.76 -12.88 2.50
C GLU A 154 12.97 -13.01 3.43
N LEU A 155 12.76 -12.97 4.75
CA LEU A 155 13.85 -13.10 5.72
C LEU A 155 14.42 -14.53 5.79
N LYS A 156 13.60 -15.55 5.54
CA LYS A 156 14.08 -16.94 5.45
C LYS A 156 15.05 -17.13 4.28
N THR A 157 14.97 -16.32 3.22
CA THR A 157 15.92 -16.39 2.09
C THR A 157 17.37 -16.08 2.48
N LEU A 158 17.58 -15.30 3.55
CA LEU A 158 18.92 -14.95 4.04
C LEU A 158 19.74 -16.19 4.45
N ALA A 159 19.08 -17.28 4.85
CA ALA A 159 19.74 -18.53 5.22
C ALA A 159 20.40 -19.27 4.03
N TYR A 160 20.16 -18.83 2.80
CA TYR A 160 20.73 -19.41 1.58
C TYR A 160 21.91 -18.61 1.02
N ALA A 161 22.40 -17.61 1.78
CA ALA A 161 23.56 -16.80 1.44
C ALA A 161 24.62 -16.88 2.56
N ASN A 162 25.87 -16.57 2.22
CA ASN A 162 26.91 -16.34 3.21
C ASN A 162 26.72 -14.95 3.83
N LEU A 163 26.42 -14.90 5.13
CA LEU A 163 26.16 -13.65 5.85
C LEU A 163 27.41 -13.02 6.47
N ASP A 164 28.60 -13.63 6.35
CA ASP A 164 29.82 -13.21 7.05
C ASP A 164 30.24 -11.75 6.70
N ASN A 165 30.02 -11.32 5.46
CA ASN A 165 30.35 -9.98 4.98
C ASN A 165 29.14 -9.03 4.90
N VAL A 166 27.93 -9.55 5.14
CA VAL A 166 26.70 -8.79 4.97
C VAL A 166 26.57 -7.76 6.10
N ASN A 167 26.66 -6.49 5.73
CA ASN A 167 26.54 -5.37 6.66
C ASN A 167 25.17 -4.68 6.61
N THR A 168 24.43 -4.88 5.52
CA THR A 168 23.12 -4.27 5.30
C THR A 168 22.13 -5.28 4.71
N VAL A 169 20.93 -5.36 5.27
CA VAL A 169 19.78 -6.00 4.62
C VAL A 169 18.75 -4.94 4.29
N ILE A 170 18.33 -4.90 3.03
CA ILE A 170 17.20 -4.12 2.55
C ILE A 170 15.99 -5.04 2.50
N ILE A 171 14.89 -4.62 3.12
CA ILE A 171 13.61 -5.31 3.11
C ILE A 171 12.65 -4.42 2.35
N GLN A 172 12.19 -4.89 1.20
CA GLN A 172 11.10 -4.26 0.48
C GLN A 172 9.78 -4.88 0.97
N TYR A 173 8.91 -4.04 1.50
CA TYR A 173 7.59 -4.39 2.02
C TYR A 173 6.50 -4.00 1.01
N CYS A 174 5.39 -4.75 0.98
CA CYS A 174 4.15 -4.31 0.33
C CYS A 174 2.90 -4.93 0.99
N GLY A 175 1.70 -4.57 0.52
CA GLY A 175 0.46 -5.06 1.13
C GLY A 175 0.24 -6.58 1.05
N ASN A 176 1.00 -7.32 0.23
CA ASN A 176 0.87 -8.78 0.16
C ASN A 176 1.54 -9.50 1.36
N ASP A 177 2.40 -8.81 2.10
CA ASP A 177 3.07 -9.32 3.29
C ASP A 177 2.11 -9.58 4.46
N ILE A 178 1.02 -8.81 4.53
CA ILE A 178 0.11 -8.74 5.69
C ILE A 178 -0.39 -10.13 6.08
N GLU A 179 -0.92 -10.89 5.13
CA GLU A 179 -1.50 -12.21 5.39
C GLU A 179 -0.45 -13.24 5.82
N GLU A 180 0.76 -13.18 5.26
CA GLU A 180 1.85 -14.07 5.65
C GLU A 180 2.38 -13.72 7.05
N ASN A 181 2.52 -12.43 7.36
CA ASN A 181 2.94 -11.97 8.69
C ASN A 181 1.90 -12.30 9.76
N LYS A 182 0.60 -12.14 9.41
CA LYS A 182 -0.53 -12.58 10.23
C LYS A 182 -0.45 -14.08 10.54
N ARG A 183 -0.28 -14.90 9.50
CA ARG A 183 -0.14 -16.35 9.67
C ARG A 183 1.07 -16.72 10.49
N PHE A 184 2.22 -16.10 10.24
CA PHE A 184 3.46 -16.34 11.00
C PHE A 184 3.25 -16.09 12.49
N TYR A 185 2.56 -15.00 12.86
CA TYR A 185 2.22 -14.71 14.25
C TYR A 185 1.29 -15.77 14.86
N LEU A 186 0.19 -16.12 14.16
CA LEU A 186 -0.78 -17.13 14.63
C LEU A 186 -0.15 -18.51 14.82
N GLU A 187 0.81 -18.85 13.97
CA GLU A 187 1.56 -20.12 14.00
C GLU A 187 2.78 -20.05 14.93
N GLN A 188 2.72 -19.21 15.97
CA GLN A 188 3.73 -19.12 17.03
C GLN A 188 5.12 -18.77 16.50
N ASN A 189 5.16 -17.81 15.57
CA ASN A 189 6.37 -17.34 14.90
C ASN A 189 7.10 -18.43 14.12
N GLN A 190 6.34 -19.33 13.48
CA GLN A 190 6.85 -20.35 12.57
C GLN A 190 6.31 -20.12 11.17
N LEU A 191 7.20 -20.20 10.19
CA LEU A 191 6.81 -20.15 8.79
C LEU A 191 6.22 -21.51 8.37
N VAL A 192 4.92 -21.52 8.05
CA VAL A 192 4.20 -22.72 7.63
C VAL A 192 4.13 -22.78 6.10
N ILE A 193 4.73 -23.84 5.53
CA ILE A 193 4.84 -24.06 4.09
C ILE A 193 3.88 -25.15 3.65
N SER A 194 3.14 -24.88 2.58
CA SER A 194 2.25 -25.86 1.95
C SER A 194 3.03 -26.96 1.22
N ASP A 195 2.38 -28.10 1.01
CA ASP A 195 3.04 -29.25 0.39
C ASP A 195 3.18 -29.12 -1.15
N LYS A 196 3.90 -30.08 -1.73
CA LYS A 196 4.14 -30.15 -3.18
C LYS A 196 2.85 -30.37 -3.99
N GLN A 197 1.83 -31.01 -3.41
CA GLN A 197 0.57 -31.25 -4.11
C GLN A 197 -0.22 -29.94 -4.25
N THR A 198 -0.23 -29.09 -3.22
CA THR A 198 -0.78 -27.73 -3.29
C THR A 198 -0.07 -26.92 -4.37
N PHE A 199 1.27 -26.97 -4.43
CA PHE A 199 2.05 -26.31 -5.48
C PHE A 199 1.68 -26.79 -6.89
N ASN A 200 1.60 -28.11 -7.11
CA ASN A 200 1.23 -28.67 -8.41
C ASN A 200 -0.19 -28.24 -8.82
N THR A 201 -1.12 -28.23 -7.86
CA THR A 201 -2.53 -27.83 -8.08
C THR A 201 -2.61 -26.35 -8.47
N ALA A 202 -1.81 -25.49 -7.82
CA ALA A 202 -1.70 -24.07 -8.14
C ALA A 202 -1.21 -23.84 -9.58
N ILE A 203 -0.17 -24.57 -10.02
CA ILE A 203 0.33 -24.52 -11.40
C ILE A 203 -0.73 -25.00 -12.41
N GLU A 204 -1.37 -26.14 -12.14
CA GLU A 204 -2.41 -26.69 -13.03
C GLU A 204 -3.57 -25.71 -13.20
N HIS A 205 -4.02 -25.13 -12.10
CA HIS A 205 -5.08 -24.12 -12.10
C HIS A 205 -4.68 -22.88 -12.92
N ALA A 206 -3.50 -22.31 -12.66
CA ALA A 206 -2.99 -21.15 -13.38
C ALA A 206 -2.85 -21.41 -14.89
N SER A 207 -2.33 -22.60 -15.26
CA SER A 207 -2.17 -22.98 -16.67
C SER A 207 -3.51 -23.10 -17.41
N THR A 208 -4.57 -23.51 -16.69
CA THR A 208 -5.93 -23.63 -17.25
C THR A 208 -6.57 -22.27 -17.51
N ILE A 209 -6.32 -21.30 -16.63
CA ILE A 209 -6.88 -19.94 -16.74
C ILE A 209 -6.12 -19.13 -17.79
N ASN A 210 -4.79 -19.13 -17.71
CA ASN A 210 -3.94 -18.25 -18.49
C ASN A 210 -3.70 -18.80 -19.91
N GLY A 211 -3.72 -20.13 -20.09
CA GLY A 211 -3.50 -20.76 -21.38
C GLY A 211 -4.43 -20.24 -22.48
N TYR A 212 -3.86 -19.86 -23.63
CA TYR A 212 -4.66 -19.45 -24.77
C TYR A 212 -5.32 -20.66 -25.45
N TYR A 213 -6.59 -20.50 -25.80
CA TYR A 213 -7.31 -21.40 -26.71
C TYR A 213 -8.09 -20.54 -27.73
N PRO A 214 -8.38 -21.06 -28.95
CA PRO A 214 -9.08 -20.29 -29.96
C PRO A 214 -10.39 -19.70 -29.42
N MET A 215 -10.58 -18.39 -29.60
CA MET A 215 -11.73 -17.62 -29.09
C MET A 215 -11.77 -17.45 -27.56
N LYS A 216 -10.63 -17.55 -26.86
CA LYS A 216 -10.55 -17.36 -25.39
C LYS A 216 -11.23 -16.07 -24.95
N HIS A 217 -10.92 -14.95 -25.58
CA HIS A 217 -11.42 -13.65 -25.13
C HIS A 217 -12.95 -13.57 -25.33
N PHE A 218 -13.44 -13.97 -26.49
CA PHE A 218 -14.88 -14.06 -26.74
C PHE A 218 -15.58 -15.00 -25.74
N SER A 219 -15.04 -16.20 -25.52
CA SER A 219 -15.62 -17.18 -24.60
C SER A 219 -15.67 -16.65 -23.17
N VAL A 220 -14.60 -16.01 -22.69
CA VAL A 220 -14.58 -15.39 -21.36
C VAL A 220 -15.62 -14.27 -21.26
N LEU A 221 -15.68 -13.37 -22.24
CA LEU A 221 -16.67 -12.27 -22.26
C LEU A 221 -18.11 -12.81 -22.29
N ALA A 222 -18.40 -13.78 -23.16
CA ALA A 222 -19.71 -14.43 -23.23
C ALA A 222 -20.05 -15.14 -21.92
N SER A 223 -19.06 -15.77 -21.29
CA SER A 223 -19.22 -16.43 -20.01
C SER A 223 -19.39 -15.44 -18.86
N SER A 224 -18.79 -14.26 -18.87
CA SER A 224 -18.94 -13.23 -17.83
C SER A 224 -20.39 -12.72 -17.67
N ILE A 225 -21.19 -12.83 -18.74
CA ILE A 225 -22.64 -12.56 -18.75
C ILE A 225 -23.43 -13.67 -18.01
N PHE A 226 -22.88 -14.89 -17.90
CA PHE A 226 -23.50 -16.06 -17.26
C PHE A 226 -22.79 -16.57 -15.98
N LEU A 227 -21.52 -16.22 -15.76
CA LEU A 227 -20.58 -16.74 -14.76
C LEU A 227 -20.12 -15.66 -13.77
N ALA A 228 -20.86 -14.57 -13.63
CA ALA A 228 -20.59 -13.54 -12.61
C ALA A 228 -20.42 -14.14 -11.18
N LYS A 229 -20.98 -15.32 -10.90
CA LYS A 229 -20.77 -16.07 -9.65
C LYS A 229 -19.44 -16.84 -9.55
N GLU A 230 -18.92 -17.36 -10.66
CA GLU A 230 -17.66 -18.13 -10.68
C GLU A 230 -16.46 -17.18 -10.75
N TYR A 231 -16.58 -16.07 -11.48
CA TYR A 231 -15.60 -14.98 -11.46
C TYR A 231 -15.54 -14.25 -10.12
N ALA A 232 -16.66 -14.16 -9.38
CA ALA A 232 -16.66 -13.62 -8.02
C ALA A 232 -16.08 -14.61 -6.98
N ALA A 233 -16.03 -15.90 -7.29
CA ALA A 233 -15.35 -16.93 -6.49
C ALA A 233 -13.84 -17.02 -6.80
N TYR A 234 -13.36 -16.27 -7.79
CA TYR A 234 -11.95 -16.18 -8.12
C TYR A 234 -11.23 -15.36 -7.03
N LYS A 235 -10.68 -16.05 -6.03
CA LYS A 235 -9.63 -15.49 -5.20
C LYS A 235 -8.35 -15.42 -6.05
N PRO A 236 -7.67 -14.26 -6.15
CA PRO A 236 -6.37 -14.18 -6.78
C PRO A 236 -5.47 -15.27 -6.20
N ILE A 237 -4.82 -16.03 -7.06
CA ILE A 237 -3.87 -17.08 -6.67
C ILE A 237 -2.73 -16.52 -5.77
N GLU A 238 -2.45 -15.22 -5.86
CA GLU A 238 -1.56 -14.50 -4.92
C GLU A 238 -1.98 -14.70 -3.43
N SER A 239 -3.20 -15.16 -3.17
CA SER A 239 -3.73 -15.53 -1.85
C SER A 239 -3.70 -17.04 -1.53
N PHE A 240 -2.76 -17.83 -2.09
CA PHE A 240 -2.54 -19.23 -1.65
C PHE A 240 -2.03 -19.37 -0.20
N SER A 241 -2.11 -18.33 0.62
CA SER A 241 -2.46 -18.52 2.03
C SER A 241 -3.92 -19.00 2.09
N GLU A 242 -4.14 -20.31 1.92
CA GLU A 242 -5.46 -20.97 1.80
C GLU A 242 -6.46 -20.72 2.95
N GLN A 243 -6.12 -19.90 3.95
CA GLN A 243 -7.06 -19.40 4.95
C GLN A 243 -6.86 -17.89 5.10
N SER A 244 -7.83 -17.12 4.63
CA SER A 244 -8.07 -15.79 5.20
C SER A 244 -8.48 -16.03 6.65
N PHE A 245 -7.58 -15.77 7.58
CA PHE A 245 -7.88 -15.91 9.00
C PHE A 245 -8.88 -14.81 9.37
N ASP A 246 -10.11 -15.20 9.68
CA ASP A 246 -11.19 -14.32 10.19
C ASP A 246 -10.99 -14.00 11.69
N ASP A 247 -9.78 -14.24 12.20
CA ASP A 247 -9.42 -13.94 13.57
C ASP A 247 -9.20 -12.43 13.68
N ASP A 248 -10.00 -11.79 14.54
CA ASP A 248 -9.82 -10.42 15.05
C ASP A 248 -8.48 -10.35 15.79
N ILE A 249 -7.39 -10.20 15.05
CA ILE A 249 -6.09 -9.93 15.63
C ILE A 249 -6.04 -8.45 15.96
N GLU A 250 -5.84 -8.14 17.24
CA GLU A 250 -5.70 -6.76 17.75
C GLU A 250 -4.39 -6.08 17.33
N LEU A 251 -3.45 -6.82 16.71
CA LEU A 251 -2.19 -6.28 16.23
C LEU A 251 -2.35 -5.55 14.91
N THR A 252 -1.67 -4.41 14.83
CA THR A 252 -1.59 -3.61 13.62
C THR A 252 -0.60 -4.21 12.61
N GLU A 253 -0.66 -3.74 11.36
CA GLU A 253 0.19 -4.21 10.27
C GLU A 253 1.69 -4.05 10.58
N SER A 254 2.09 -2.90 11.14
CA SER A 254 3.47 -2.67 11.54
C SER A 254 3.92 -3.56 12.71
N GLN A 255 3.00 -3.90 13.63
CA GLN A 255 3.30 -4.82 14.73
C GLN A 255 3.52 -6.25 14.23
N LEU A 256 2.72 -6.69 13.25
CA LEU A 256 2.91 -7.99 12.60
C LEU A 256 4.25 -8.05 11.86
N PHE A 257 4.59 -7.01 11.09
CA PHE A 257 5.89 -6.88 10.43
C PHE A 257 7.06 -6.94 11.44
N LEU A 258 7.01 -6.12 12.48
CA LEU A 258 8.05 -6.09 13.52
C LEU A 258 8.16 -7.42 14.28
N ASN A 259 7.05 -8.12 14.49
CA ASN A 259 7.06 -9.46 15.08
C ASN A 259 7.88 -10.44 14.24
N VAL A 260 7.78 -10.41 12.90
CA VAL A 260 8.63 -11.23 12.03
C VAL A 260 10.10 -10.87 12.22
N LEU A 261 10.45 -9.58 12.18
CA LEU A 261 11.83 -9.11 12.30
C LEU A 261 12.46 -9.48 13.66
N LEU A 262 11.70 -9.41 14.76
CA LEU A 262 12.17 -9.81 16.09
C LEU A 262 12.46 -11.31 16.20
N ASN A 263 11.75 -12.13 15.44
CA ASN A 263 11.85 -13.58 15.50
C ASN A 263 12.77 -14.19 14.41
N SER A 264 13.23 -13.40 13.43
CA SER A 264 14.25 -13.83 12.47
C SER A 264 15.62 -14.01 13.16
N GLN A 265 16.24 -15.17 12.95
CA GLN A 265 17.60 -15.43 13.47
C GLN A 265 18.65 -14.79 12.57
N GLU A 266 18.38 -14.79 11.27
CA GLU A 266 19.25 -14.32 10.20
C GLU A 266 19.51 -12.81 10.33
N LEU A 267 18.51 -12.03 10.78
CA LEU A 267 18.66 -10.59 11.01
C LEU A 267 19.41 -10.21 12.30
N LYS A 268 19.68 -11.14 13.21
CA LYS A 268 20.27 -10.80 14.52
C LYS A 268 21.69 -10.27 14.39
N SER A 269 22.49 -10.84 13.50
CA SER A 269 23.87 -10.43 13.23
C SER A 269 23.98 -9.25 12.27
N VAL A 270 22.89 -8.90 11.57
CA VAL A 270 22.89 -7.83 10.56
C VAL A 270 23.01 -6.46 11.22
N PRO A 271 24.07 -5.68 10.92
CA PRO A 271 24.30 -4.37 11.54
C PRO A 271 23.31 -3.28 11.15
N LYS A 272 22.80 -3.31 9.92
CA LYS A 272 21.92 -2.27 9.36
C LYS A 272 20.76 -2.90 8.60
N ILE A 273 19.56 -2.41 8.86
CA ILE A 273 18.33 -2.81 8.15
C ILE A 273 17.77 -1.57 7.48
N ILE A 274 17.46 -1.66 6.19
CA ILE A 274 16.74 -0.62 5.46
C ILE A 274 15.38 -1.21 5.11
N VAL A 275 14.29 -0.52 5.46
CA VAL A 275 12.93 -0.91 5.08
C VAL A 275 12.40 0.12 4.11
N LEU A 276 11.85 -0.34 3.00
CA LEU A 276 11.18 0.50 2.02
C LEU A 276 9.85 -0.13 1.62
N GLU A 277 8.84 0.71 1.41
CA GLU A 277 7.52 0.27 0.96
C GLU A 277 7.37 0.55 -0.53
N LEU A 278 7.02 -0.48 -1.30
CA LEU A 278 6.65 -0.37 -2.71
C LEU A 278 5.30 -1.05 -2.93
N ASP A 279 4.28 -0.27 -3.23
CA ASP A 279 2.95 -0.78 -3.53
C ASP A 279 2.27 0.09 -4.59
N TYR A 280 1.50 -0.55 -5.47
CA TYR A 280 0.69 0.11 -6.50
C TYR A 280 -0.51 0.83 -5.90
N THR A 281 -0.96 0.41 -4.72
CA THR A 281 -2.16 0.96 -4.07
C THR A 281 -1.95 2.38 -3.54
N THR A 282 -3.05 3.09 -3.29
CA THR A 282 -3.04 4.45 -2.70
C THR A 282 -2.20 4.49 -1.43
N ARG A 283 -1.48 5.59 -1.19
CA ARG A 283 -0.60 5.84 -0.01
C ARG A 283 -1.02 5.03 1.21
N SER A 284 -0.30 3.94 1.45
CA SER A 284 -0.40 3.12 2.65
C SER A 284 -0.02 3.93 3.88
N THR A 285 -0.62 3.60 5.03
CA THR A 285 -0.23 4.17 6.32
C THR A 285 0.89 3.39 6.99
N PHE A 286 1.36 2.29 6.38
CA PHE A 286 2.33 1.38 6.97
C PHE A 286 3.61 2.08 7.43
N MET A 287 4.24 2.90 6.58
CA MET A 287 5.50 3.58 6.94
C MET A 287 5.33 4.59 8.09
N GLU A 288 4.20 5.29 8.16
CA GLU A 288 3.87 6.20 9.27
C GLU A 288 3.62 5.41 10.56
N GLU A 289 2.86 4.32 10.47
CA GLU A 289 2.55 3.43 11.58
C GLU A 289 3.82 2.76 12.12
N LEU A 290 4.69 2.26 11.24
CA LEU A 290 5.96 1.64 11.58
C LEU A 290 6.89 2.63 12.31
N ARG A 291 6.97 3.89 11.86
CA ARG A 291 7.72 4.95 12.57
C ARG A 291 7.21 5.13 14.00
N TYR A 292 5.90 5.11 14.19
CA TYR A 292 5.27 5.28 15.50
C TYR A 292 5.49 4.04 16.38
N THR A 293 5.22 2.85 15.87
CA THR A 293 5.36 1.58 16.61
C THR A 293 6.79 1.34 17.06
N LEU A 294 7.79 1.73 16.26
CA LEU A 294 9.20 1.64 16.62
C LEU A 294 9.60 2.49 17.85
N GLN A 295 8.78 3.45 18.28
CA GLN A 295 9.04 4.23 19.49
C GLN A 295 8.87 3.42 20.77
N ASP A 296 8.15 2.29 20.72
CA ASP A 296 8.05 1.41 21.89
C ASP A 296 9.46 0.93 22.30
N SER A 297 9.68 0.94 23.62
CA SER A 297 10.89 0.43 24.26
C SER A 297 11.27 -0.99 23.83
N VAL A 298 10.28 -1.85 23.53
CA VAL A 298 10.49 -3.25 23.10
C VAL A 298 11.28 -3.33 21.79
N TYR A 299 11.17 -2.33 20.91
CA TYR A 299 11.86 -2.31 19.61
C TYR A 299 13.17 -1.52 19.61
N THR A 300 13.70 -1.14 20.77
CA THR A 300 14.90 -0.26 20.86
C THR A 300 16.10 -0.78 20.06
N ASP A 301 16.36 -2.09 20.08
CA ASP A 301 17.49 -2.66 19.35
C ASP A 301 17.25 -2.68 17.84
N LEU A 302 16.02 -2.96 17.40
CA LEU A 302 15.63 -2.84 15.98
C LEU A 302 15.72 -1.37 15.53
N ARG A 303 15.16 -0.43 16.29
CA ARG A 303 15.17 1.01 16.00
C ARG A 303 16.58 1.55 15.78
N ARG A 304 17.58 1.07 16.51
CA ARG A 304 18.98 1.51 16.37
C ARG A 304 19.65 1.09 15.07
N LYS A 305 19.22 -0.03 14.47
CA LYS A 305 19.78 -0.55 13.22
C LYS A 305 18.90 -0.30 12.00
N MET A 306 17.64 0.06 12.20
CA MET A 306 16.66 0.20 11.13
C MET A 306 16.59 1.63 10.60
N VAL A 307 16.48 1.73 9.28
CA VAL A 307 16.26 2.96 8.53
C VAL A 307 15.04 2.77 7.66
N LEU A 308 14.13 3.74 7.68
CA LEU A 308 12.92 3.72 6.87
C LEU A 308 13.08 4.65 5.66
N MET A 309 12.90 4.13 4.45
CA MET A 309 12.91 4.90 3.21
C MET A 309 11.53 4.90 2.57
N ASP A 310 10.94 6.07 2.46
CA ASP A 310 9.59 6.26 1.97
C ASP A 310 9.61 6.89 0.58
N PHE A 311 9.12 6.14 -0.41
CA PHE A 311 9.05 6.57 -1.80
C PHE A 311 7.62 6.97 -2.23
N SER A 312 6.67 7.00 -1.30
CA SER A 312 5.24 7.25 -1.59
C SER A 312 4.96 8.65 -2.14
N GLU A 313 5.84 9.62 -1.88
CA GLU A 313 5.75 10.98 -2.43
C GLU A 313 6.48 11.15 -3.76
N VAL A 314 7.34 10.18 -4.09
CA VAL A 314 8.31 10.25 -5.19
C VAL A 314 7.83 9.43 -6.39
N ILE A 315 7.10 8.34 -6.14
CA ILE A 315 6.52 7.43 -7.12
C ILE A 315 5.05 7.82 -7.35
N ASN A 316 4.65 7.93 -8.61
CA ASN A 316 3.27 8.21 -9.02
C ASN A 316 2.77 7.19 -10.06
N GLN A 317 1.50 7.29 -10.47
CA GLN A 317 0.91 6.33 -11.42
C GLN A 317 1.68 6.20 -12.75
N ASN A 318 2.40 7.24 -13.19
CA ASN A 318 3.20 7.18 -14.42
C ASN A 318 4.51 6.43 -14.25
N ASP A 319 4.89 6.01 -13.04
CA ASP A 319 6.07 5.20 -12.76
C ASP A 319 5.80 3.69 -12.96
N TYR A 320 4.53 3.30 -13.09
CA TYR A 320 4.11 1.90 -13.30
C TYR A 320 3.86 1.56 -14.77
N PHE A 321 3.84 0.27 -15.11
CA PHE A 321 3.21 -0.22 -16.33
C PHE A 321 1.69 0.09 -16.32
N LEU A 322 1.03 0.06 -17.48
CA LEU A 322 -0.36 0.53 -17.58
C LEU A 322 -1.35 -0.50 -17.00
N PHE A 323 -1.19 -1.76 -17.39
CA PHE A 323 -1.95 -2.87 -16.85
C PHE A 323 -1.23 -3.55 -15.70
N ASP A 324 0.05 -3.82 -15.90
CA ASP A 324 0.90 -4.45 -14.92
C ASP A 324 1.17 -3.45 -13.80
N GLU A 325 0.88 -3.85 -12.56
CA GLU A 325 0.88 -2.95 -11.40
C GLU A 325 2.30 -2.72 -10.87
N HIS A 326 3.33 -3.05 -11.65
CA HIS A 326 4.74 -3.01 -11.29
C HIS A 326 5.45 -1.78 -11.83
N ILE A 327 6.49 -1.34 -11.12
CA ILE A 327 7.27 -0.16 -11.45
C ILE A 327 8.19 -0.40 -12.66
N LYS A 328 8.48 0.67 -13.42
CA LYS A 328 9.33 0.61 -14.61
C LYS A 328 10.81 0.79 -14.24
N ALA A 329 11.70 0.43 -15.18
CA ALA A 329 13.16 0.56 -15.01
C ALA A 329 13.62 1.95 -14.56
N LYS A 330 12.98 3.03 -15.05
CA LYS A 330 13.29 4.41 -14.62
C LYS A 330 13.05 4.62 -13.12
N THR A 331 12.05 3.96 -12.56
CA THR A 331 11.69 4.07 -11.14
C THR A 331 12.63 3.24 -10.29
N HIS A 332 13.03 2.05 -10.74
CA HIS A 332 14.12 1.28 -10.14
C HIS A 332 15.43 2.08 -10.05
N LEU A 333 15.80 2.81 -11.12
CA LEU A 333 16.97 3.69 -11.11
C LEU A 333 16.86 4.76 -10.02
N ARG A 334 15.72 5.46 -9.92
CA ARG A 334 15.51 6.50 -8.89
C ARG A 334 15.62 5.93 -7.47
N ILE A 335 15.06 4.74 -7.24
CA ILE A 335 15.16 4.04 -5.95
C ILE A 335 16.63 3.74 -5.64
N ALA A 336 17.36 3.13 -6.58
CA ALA A 336 18.77 2.81 -6.39
C ALA A 336 19.64 4.05 -6.13
N GLU A 337 19.43 5.15 -6.87
CA GLU A 337 20.13 6.43 -6.67
C GLU A 337 19.88 6.98 -5.26
N SER A 338 18.63 7.01 -4.79
CA SER A 338 18.30 7.44 -3.43
C SER A 338 18.91 6.53 -2.35
N MET A 339 18.95 5.23 -2.59
CA MET A 339 19.59 4.27 -1.68
C MET A 339 21.11 4.44 -1.65
N ASN A 340 21.74 4.68 -2.80
CA ASN A 340 23.18 4.89 -2.87
C ASN A 340 23.60 6.19 -2.20
N GLU A 341 22.87 7.29 -2.43
CA GLU A 341 23.08 8.55 -1.73
C GLU A 341 23.04 8.37 -0.20
N PHE A 342 22.15 7.49 0.27
CA PHE A 342 22.08 7.14 1.68
C PHE A 342 23.21 6.21 2.16
N LEU A 343 23.78 5.36 1.29
CA LEU A 343 24.81 4.38 1.63
C LEU A 343 26.24 4.94 1.54
N ASP A 344 26.53 5.85 0.61
CA ASP A 344 27.86 6.40 0.34
C ASP A 344 28.20 7.63 1.17
N ASN A 345 27.20 8.40 1.56
CA ASN A 345 27.44 9.53 2.43
C ASN A 345 27.71 9.05 3.86
N GLN A 346 28.63 9.73 4.56
CA GLN A 346 28.67 9.83 6.02
C GLN A 346 27.39 10.51 6.58
N PHE A 347 26.23 10.18 6.04
CA PHE A 347 24.89 10.71 6.31
C PHE A 347 24.34 10.24 7.66
N LYS A 348 25.19 9.72 8.55
CA LYS A 348 24.81 9.43 9.93
C LYS A 348 24.70 10.71 10.77
N SER A 349 25.28 11.83 10.33
CA SER A 349 25.05 13.13 10.97
C SER A 349 23.97 13.94 10.26
N GLU A 350 23.91 13.93 8.92
CA GLU A 350 22.95 14.75 8.18
C GLU A 350 21.63 14.04 7.88
N TYR A 351 21.55 12.71 7.74
CA TYR A 351 20.25 12.03 7.66
C TYR A 351 19.63 11.79 9.02
N THR A 352 20.45 11.55 10.06
CA THR A 352 19.97 11.57 11.44
C THR A 352 19.60 13.00 11.84
N ALA A 353 20.37 14.04 11.49
CA ALA A 353 19.91 15.42 11.66
C ALA A 353 18.77 15.81 10.71
N TYR A 354 18.63 15.20 9.53
CA TYR A 354 17.49 15.42 8.62
C TYR A 354 16.24 14.75 9.16
N LEU A 355 16.34 13.50 9.65
CA LEU A 355 15.26 12.78 10.34
C LEU A 355 14.96 13.38 11.71
N GLU A 356 15.94 13.92 12.46
CA GLU A 356 15.73 14.71 13.69
C GLU A 356 15.23 16.12 13.37
N SER A 357 15.47 16.67 12.17
CA SER A 357 14.88 17.94 11.69
C SER A 357 13.53 17.78 10.98
N LYS A 358 13.18 16.54 10.59
CA LYS A 358 11.91 16.14 9.97
C LYS A 358 10.98 15.49 10.96
N VAL A 359 11.54 14.91 12.01
CA VAL A 359 10.86 14.49 13.22
C VAL A 359 11.25 15.48 14.29
N ASP A 360 10.55 16.60 14.27
CA ASP A 360 10.59 17.62 15.29
C ASP A 360 9.91 17.08 16.56
N PHE A 361 10.59 16.16 17.25
CA PHE A 361 10.16 15.72 18.59
C PHE A 361 10.27 16.85 19.63
N GLU A 362 10.86 18.00 19.27
CA GLU A 362 10.88 19.18 20.12
C GLU A 362 10.31 20.46 19.47
N ASN A 363 9.81 20.43 18.22
CA ASN A 363 9.26 21.63 17.57
C ASN A 363 7.98 21.44 16.71
N GLU A 364 7.28 20.29 16.79
CA GLU A 364 5.83 20.30 16.52
C GLU A 364 5.05 21.14 17.55
N ALA A 365 5.74 21.63 18.59
CA ALA A 365 5.25 22.67 19.47
C ALA A 365 5.30 24.09 18.87
N GLU A 366 5.97 24.34 17.73
CA GLU A 366 6.18 25.73 17.26
C GLU A 366 5.16 26.24 16.23
N ASN A 367 4.22 25.43 15.73
CA ASN A 367 3.03 25.95 15.03
C ASN A 367 1.74 25.14 15.31
N GLU A 368 1.68 24.38 16.40
CA GLU A 368 0.42 23.85 16.91
C GLU A 368 -0.42 25.01 17.48
N TRP A 369 -1.30 25.56 16.66
CA TRP A 369 -2.26 26.57 17.13
C TRP A 369 -3.46 25.87 17.78
N ASN A 370 -3.36 25.69 19.09
CA ASN A 370 -4.41 25.16 19.95
C ASN A 370 -5.38 26.29 20.32
N PHE A 371 -6.55 26.32 19.70
CA PHE A 371 -7.54 27.36 19.96
C PHE A 371 -8.19 27.30 21.35
N ASN A 372 -7.89 26.25 22.14
CA ASN A 372 -8.57 25.98 23.40
C ASN A 372 -7.59 25.58 24.52
N GLN A 373 -6.90 26.56 25.11
CA GLN A 373 -6.13 26.32 26.35
C GLN A 373 -7.03 26.09 27.58
N ASN A 374 -8.33 26.35 27.46
CA ASN A 374 -9.34 25.94 28.44
C ASN A 374 -10.07 24.72 27.88
N MET A 375 -9.62 23.51 28.22
CA MET A 375 -10.36 22.28 27.92
C MET A 375 -11.85 22.48 28.25
N VAL A 376 -12.72 22.24 27.28
CA VAL A 376 -14.16 22.16 27.55
C VAL A 376 -14.38 20.88 28.35
N ARG A 377 -14.48 21.01 29.67
CA ARG A 377 -14.71 19.90 30.59
C ARG A 377 -16.19 19.86 30.98
N ASN A 378 -16.81 18.69 30.84
CA ASN A 378 -18.12 18.33 31.39
C ASN A 378 -19.31 19.09 30.76
N ASN A 379 -19.56 18.89 29.47
CA ASN A 379 -20.85 19.25 28.87
C ASN A 379 -21.71 18.00 28.66
N GLU A 380 -22.76 17.84 29.47
CA GLU A 380 -23.82 16.86 29.23
C GLU A 380 -24.89 17.44 28.31
N PHE A 381 -24.97 16.92 27.07
CA PHE A 381 -25.95 17.38 26.10
C PHE A 381 -27.28 16.65 26.32
N HIS A 382 -28.31 17.40 26.70
CA HIS A 382 -29.67 16.91 26.90
C HIS A 382 -30.54 17.31 25.70
N PHE A 383 -31.14 16.32 25.02
CA PHE A 383 -31.91 16.55 23.79
C PHE A 383 -33.42 16.49 24.06
N ASP A 384 -34.15 17.59 23.79
CA ASP A 384 -35.61 17.55 23.67
C ASP A 384 -35.99 17.16 22.23
N SER A 385 -36.86 16.16 22.14
CA SER A 385 -37.10 15.26 21.01
C SER A 385 -37.79 15.84 19.76
N LYS A 386 -37.63 17.13 19.45
CA LYS A 386 -38.43 17.80 18.41
C LYS A 386 -37.70 18.46 17.23
N SER A 387 -36.40 18.25 17.02
CA SER A 387 -35.76 18.63 15.74
C SER A 387 -34.65 17.66 15.34
N GLU A 388 -34.75 17.09 14.14
CA GLU A 388 -33.82 16.09 13.57
C GLU A 388 -32.42 16.63 13.21
N TRP A 389 -32.17 17.93 13.43
CA TRP A 389 -30.84 18.53 13.44
C TRP A 389 -30.80 19.52 14.61
N GLY A 390 -30.24 19.10 15.74
CA GLY A 390 -29.98 20.00 16.87
C GLY A 390 -28.60 20.63 16.72
N LEU A 391 -28.50 21.96 16.79
CA LEU A 391 -27.22 22.64 16.99
C LEU A 391 -26.67 22.14 18.33
N SER A 392 -25.65 21.29 18.30
CA SER A 392 -25.25 20.52 19.49
C SER A 392 -24.28 21.33 20.35
N TYR A 393 -23.44 22.16 19.72
CA TYR A 393 -22.53 23.06 20.42
C TYR A 393 -22.08 24.16 19.45
N ARG A 394 -22.01 25.41 19.91
CA ARG A 394 -21.40 26.52 19.16
C ARG A 394 -20.48 27.32 20.06
N MET A 395 -19.27 27.60 19.57
CA MET A 395 -18.30 28.45 20.25
C MET A 395 -17.61 29.36 19.22
N ASN A 396 -17.38 30.61 19.63
CA ASN A 396 -16.54 31.54 18.88
C ASN A 396 -15.15 31.53 19.50
N LEU A 397 -14.17 31.08 18.74
CA LEU A 397 -12.77 31.04 19.12
C LEU A 397 -12.13 32.36 18.68
N LYS A 398 -11.54 33.08 19.64
CA LYS A 398 -10.84 34.34 19.36
C LYS A 398 -9.40 34.03 18.99
N GLN A 399 -9.05 34.37 17.75
CA GLN A 399 -7.70 34.27 17.23
C GLN A 399 -6.91 35.54 17.59
N THR A 400 -5.62 35.43 17.90
CA THR A 400 -4.77 36.61 18.18
C THR A 400 -3.80 36.93 17.05
N GLU A 401 -3.62 36.04 16.09
CA GLU A 401 -2.63 36.12 15.02
C GLU A 401 -3.21 35.56 13.71
N GLU A 402 -2.89 36.15 12.56
CA GLU A 402 -3.42 35.69 11.28
C GLU A 402 -2.64 34.44 10.85
N LEU A 403 -3.35 33.35 10.52
CA LEU A 403 -2.75 32.07 10.17
C LEU A 403 -2.93 31.80 8.67
N ILE A 404 -1.84 31.45 7.99
CA ILE A 404 -1.81 31.02 6.59
C ILE A 404 -1.37 29.57 6.48
N ASN A 405 -1.52 29.00 5.28
CA ASN A 405 -0.96 27.69 4.93
C ASN A 405 -1.44 26.49 5.75
N ILE A 406 -2.62 26.56 6.36
CA ILE A 406 -3.17 25.45 7.14
C ILE A 406 -3.38 24.23 6.22
N LYS A 407 -2.72 23.12 6.54
CA LYS A 407 -2.72 21.88 5.75
C LYS A 407 -3.67 20.82 6.30
N ALA A 408 -3.92 20.83 7.61
CA ALA A 408 -4.93 19.98 8.20
C ALA A 408 -5.56 20.61 9.44
N ILE A 409 -6.76 20.15 9.75
CA ILE A 409 -7.50 20.49 10.97
C ILE A 409 -7.76 19.21 11.74
N GLU A 410 -7.41 19.18 13.02
CA GLU A 410 -7.70 18.05 13.90
C GLU A 410 -8.69 18.45 14.98
N LEU A 411 -9.71 17.63 15.18
CA LEU A 411 -10.62 17.73 16.30
C LEU A 411 -10.48 16.50 17.19
N GLU A 412 -9.98 16.70 18.40
CA GLU A 412 -9.84 15.69 19.44
C GLU A 412 -10.93 15.92 20.51
N TYR A 413 -11.57 14.85 20.99
CA TYR A 413 -12.53 14.89 22.09
C TYR A 413 -12.70 13.52 22.74
N ASP A 414 -13.09 13.51 24.00
CA ASP A 414 -13.47 12.31 24.73
C ASP A 414 -15.00 12.18 24.71
N PHE A 415 -15.51 11.10 24.13
CA PHE A 415 -16.94 10.81 24.04
C PHE A 415 -17.36 9.86 25.15
N LYS A 416 -18.41 10.20 25.91
CA LYS A 416 -19.03 9.29 26.89
C LYS A 416 -20.50 9.11 26.57
N GLY A 417 -20.95 7.86 26.46
CA GLY A 417 -22.33 7.52 26.14
C GLY A 417 -22.43 6.32 25.20
N ASN A 418 -23.67 5.98 24.78
CA ASN A 418 -23.90 4.80 23.95
C ASN A 418 -23.59 5.12 22.48
N LEU A 419 -22.37 4.80 22.02
CA LEU A 419 -21.97 4.83 20.61
C LEU A 419 -22.61 3.65 19.87
N ASP A 420 -23.91 3.77 19.62
CA ASP A 420 -24.52 2.97 18.58
C ASP A 420 -24.15 3.59 17.23
N SER A 421 -23.73 2.78 16.26
CA SER A 421 -23.21 3.12 14.91
C SER A 421 -24.16 3.93 14.01
N SER A 422 -25.23 4.46 14.58
CA SER A 422 -26.31 5.21 13.96
C SER A 422 -26.21 6.72 14.16
N GLY A 423 -25.11 7.23 14.74
CA GLY A 423 -24.91 8.66 14.95
C GLY A 423 -23.94 9.29 13.95
N LEU A 424 -24.29 10.44 13.35
CA LEU A 424 -23.37 11.22 12.50
C LEU A 424 -22.98 12.52 13.21
N MET A 425 -21.69 12.71 13.48
CA MET A 425 -21.17 13.99 13.95
C MET A 425 -20.62 14.79 12.77
N VAL A 426 -21.13 16.01 12.57
CA VAL A 426 -20.64 16.94 11.55
C VAL A 426 -20.07 18.16 12.26
N LEU A 427 -18.79 18.45 11.98
CA LEU A 427 -18.14 19.65 12.47
C LEU A 427 -18.20 20.73 11.38
N SER A 428 -18.72 21.90 11.73
CA SER A 428 -18.67 23.09 10.88
C SER A 428 -17.71 24.08 11.50
N ILE A 429 -16.68 24.46 10.74
CA ILE A 429 -15.77 25.56 11.07
C ILE A 429 -16.05 26.69 10.09
N LYS A 430 -16.35 27.88 10.60
CA LYS A 430 -16.65 29.07 9.80
C LYS A 430 -15.84 30.26 10.28
N GLN A 431 -15.45 31.12 9.36
CA GLN A 431 -14.96 32.45 9.65
C GLN A 431 -15.70 33.43 8.73
N ASP A 432 -16.41 34.38 9.33
CA ASP A 432 -17.42 35.22 8.66
C ASP A 432 -18.47 34.41 7.86
N THR A 433 -18.57 34.58 6.54
CA THR A 433 -19.54 33.91 5.66
C THR A 433 -18.99 32.63 5.04
N THR A 434 -17.70 32.33 5.24
CA THR A 434 -16.99 31.23 4.58
C THR A 434 -17.01 29.98 5.45
N SER A 435 -17.48 28.86 4.89
CA SER A 435 -17.38 27.55 5.54
C SER A 435 -16.11 26.86 5.12
N LEU A 436 -15.20 26.67 6.07
CA LEU A 436 -13.90 26.06 5.87
C LEU A 436 -14.01 24.56 5.62
N PHE A 437 -15.14 23.95 6.00
CA PHE A 437 -15.42 22.54 5.74
C PHE A 437 -15.63 22.23 4.24
N TRP A 438 -16.11 23.21 3.46
CA TRP A 438 -16.41 23.00 2.05
C TRP A 438 -15.33 23.52 1.11
N GLN A 439 -14.24 24.08 1.64
CA GLN A 439 -13.09 24.51 0.85
C GLN A 439 -11.91 23.57 1.07
N GLY A 440 -11.48 22.92 -0.02
CA GLY A 440 -10.20 22.25 -0.06
C GLY A 440 -10.08 20.96 0.73
N ILE A 441 -11.09 20.47 1.48
CA ILE A 441 -10.95 19.17 2.17
C ILE A 441 -10.74 18.06 1.13
N GLU A 442 -9.58 17.41 1.21
CA GLU A 442 -9.21 16.29 0.37
C GLU A 442 -9.67 14.97 1.00
N THR A 443 -9.41 14.81 2.31
CA THR A 443 -9.71 13.59 3.04
C THR A 443 -10.17 13.89 4.47
N MET A 444 -11.00 13.01 5.00
CA MET A 444 -11.39 12.96 6.42
C MET A 444 -11.03 11.58 6.96
N LYS A 445 -10.23 11.52 8.03
CA LYS A 445 -9.92 10.30 8.76
C LYS A 445 -10.35 10.44 10.21
N SER A 446 -11.00 9.41 10.75
CA SER A 446 -11.44 9.36 12.15
C SER A 446 -10.69 8.24 12.86
N TYR A 447 -10.05 8.56 13.96
CA TYR A 447 -9.37 7.62 14.84
C TYR A 447 -10.10 7.60 16.16
N SER A 448 -10.22 6.44 16.77
CA SER A 448 -10.84 6.34 18.09
C SER A 448 -10.19 5.28 18.94
N ARG A 449 -10.09 5.54 20.25
CA ARG A 449 -9.56 4.59 21.22
C ARG A 449 -10.37 4.67 22.51
N GLU A 450 -10.66 3.53 23.11
CA GLU A 450 -11.27 3.47 24.44
C GLU A 450 -10.25 3.88 25.52
N THR A 451 -10.66 4.77 26.42
CA THR A 451 -9.87 5.26 27.55
C THR A 451 -10.15 4.41 28.79
N GLU A 452 -9.29 4.52 29.80
CA GLU A 452 -9.41 3.74 31.04
C GLU A 452 -10.72 4.00 31.81
N ASP A 453 -11.36 5.16 31.62
CA ASP A 453 -12.64 5.50 32.22
C ASP A 453 -13.86 5.07 31.37
N GLY A 454 -13.64 4.28 30.31
CA GLY A 454 -14.67 3.77 29.41
C GLY A 454 -15.23 4.81 28.44
N SER A 455 -14.56 5.95 28.28
CA SER A 455 -14.86 6.93 27.23
C SER A 455 -14.19 6.53 25.92
N LEU A 456 -14.71 7.00 24.78
CA LEU A 456 -14.05 6.86 23.50
C LEU A 456 -13.35 8.18 23.16
N LYS A 457 -12.02 8.19 23.22
CA LYS A 457 -11.23 9.31 22.72
C LYS A 457 -11.21 9.27 21.20
N VAL A 458 -11.75 10.30 20.56
CA VAL A 458 -11.88 10.39 19.11
C VAL A 458 -11.05 11.54 18.58
N VAL A 459 -10.33 11.30 17.48
CA VAL A 459 -9.59 12.30 16.72
C VAL A 459 -10.09 12.28 15.27
N ASN A 460 -10.65 13.39 14.81
CA ASN A 460 -11.02 13.58 13.41
C ASN A 460 -10.00 14.49 12.74
N ARG A 461 -9.31 14.00 11.72
CA ARG A 461 -8.34 14.75 10.93
C ARG A 461 -8.92 15.05 9.54
N PHE A 462 -8.94 16.32 9.19
CA PHE A 462 -9.37 16.83 7.90
C PHE A 462 -8.16 17.40 7.17
N THR A 463 -7.75 16.77 6.06
CA THR A 463 -6.62 17.26 5.24
C THR A 463 -7.14 18.22 4.19
N ILE A 464 -6.42 19.32 3.98
CA ILE A 464 -6.81 20.39 3.07
C ILE A 464 -5.81 20.44 1.90
N ASN A 465 -6.32 20.31 0.67
CA ASN A 465 -5.58 20.34 -0.60
C ASN A 465 -5.14 21.76 -1.00
N GLU A 466 -5.95 22.78 -0.65
CA GLU A 466 -5.62 24.18 -0.90
C GLU A 466 -5.26 24.91 0.41
N PRO A 467 -4.14 25.66 0.47
CA PRO A 467 -3.73 26.35 1.67
C PRO A 467 -4.82 27.29 2.21
N LEU A 468 -5.28 27.05 3.44
CA LEU A 468 -6.36 27.82 4.05
C LEU A 468 -5.82 29.01 4.87
N LEU A 469 -6.51 30.15 4.78
CA LEU A 469 -6.20 31.40 5.49
C LEU A 469 -7.26 31.64 6.59
N LEU A 470 -6.81 31.99 7.80
CA LEU A 470 -7.64 32.45 8.91
C LEU A 470 -7.24 33.86 9.34
N ASN A 471 -8.18 34.80 9.25
CA ASN A 471 -8.00 36.21 9.62
C ASN A 471 -8.01 36.42 11.14
N ALA A 472 -7.05 37.16 11.67
CA ALA A 472 -6.96 37.46 13.11
C ALA A 472 -8.13 38.31 13.65
N GLU A 473 -8.76 39.15 12.82
CA GLU A 473 -9.81 40.08 13.26
C GLU A 473 -11.20 39.42 13.34
N GLU A 474 -11.38 38.27 12.70
CA GLU A 474 -12.67 37.58 12.60
C GLU A 474 -12.71 36.33 13.49
N PRO A 475 -13.76 36.16 14.33
CA PRO A 475 -13.86 34.98 15.18
C PRO A 475 -14.09 33.71 14.33
N VAL A 476 -13.48 32.62 14.77
CA VAL A 476 -13.74 31.30 14.18
C VAL A 476 -14.95 30.68 14.91
N GLU A 477 -16.06 30.52 14.20
CA GLU A 477 -17.24 29.81 14.70
C GLU A 477 -17.04 28.31 14.52
N LEU A 478 -16.90 27.59 15.63
CA LEU A 478 -16.97 26.13 15.70
C LEU A 478 -18.40 25.73 16.03
N THR A 479 -19.05 24.99 15.13
CA THR A 479 -20.36 24.38 15.40
C THR A 479 -20.27 22.86 15.27
N VAL A 480 -20.65 22.14 16.31
CA VAL A 480 -20.80 20.68 16.27
C VAL A 480 -22.28 20.36 16.05
N PHE A 481 -22.55 19.53 15.05
CA PHE A 481 -23.84 18.90 14.82
C PHE A 481 -23.70 17.42 15.14
N TYR A 482 -24.65 16.87 15.88
CA TYR A 482 -24.73 15.43 16.10
C TYR A 482 -26.12 14.94 15.76
N TRP A 483 -26.20 14.00 14.82
CA TRP A 483 -27.44 13.33 14.50
C TRP A 483 -27.57 12.09 15.37
N ASN A 484 -28.52 12.10 16.30
CA ASN A 484 -28.73 11.03 17.27
C ASN A 484 -29.98 10.21 16.90
N ILE A 485 -29.81 9.11 16.17
CA ILE A 485 -30.94 8.27 15.75
C ILE A 485 -31.63 7.57 16.94
N LYS A 486 -30.89 7.21 17.99
CA LYS A 486 -31.42 6.46 19.16
C LYS A 486 -31.83 7.33 20.35
N ARG A 487 -31.65 8.65 20.27
CA ARG A 487 -32.01 9.64 21.31
C ARG A 487 -31.39 9.34 22.69
N GLY A 488 -30.19 8.76 22.73
CA GLY A 488 -29.45 8.52 23.96
C GLY A 488 -28.68 9.77 24.43
N ASN A 489 -28.51 9.96 25.74
CA ASN A 489 -27.66 11.02 26.27
C ASN A 489 -26.18 10.70 25.97
N PHE A 490 -25.39 11.74 25.69
CA PHE A 490 -23.94 11.64 25.58
C PHE A 490 -23.29 12.93 26.13
N SER A 491 -22.01 12.83 26.49
CA SER A 491 -21.16 13.99 26.76
C SER A 491 -19.93 13.98 25.84
N LEU A 492 -19.47 15.19 25.52
CA LEU A 492 -18.17 15.43 24.89
C LEU A 492 -17.32 16.19 25.90
N ASP A 493 -16.20 15.60 26.26
CA ASP A 493 -15.21 16.18 27.15
C ASP A 493 -13.92 16.45 26.36
N ASN A 494 -13.08 17.36 26.88
CA ASN A 494 -11.74 17.63 26.37
C ASN A 494 -11.67 17.98 24.86
N LEU A 495 -12.69 18.69 24.36
CA LEU A 495 -12.73 19.16 22.97
C LEU A 495 -11.55 20.09 22.66
N LEU A 496 -10.67 19.62 21.78
CA LEU A 496 -9.45 20.28 21.36
C LEU A 496 -9.42 20.39 19.83
N LEU A 497 -9.26 21.61 19.34
CA LEU A 497 -9.10 21.92 17.92
C LEU A 497 -7.64 22.29 17.65
N ARG A 498 -6.97 21.54 16.77
CA ARG A 498 -5.60 21.81 16.31
C ARG A 498 -5.58 22.19 14.84
N MET A 499 -4.82 23.21 14.49
CA MET A 499 -4.46 23.52 13.10
C MET A 499 -3.04 23.04 12.85
N ARG A 500 -2.85 22.22 11.81
CA ARG A 500 -1.57 21.61 11.45
C ARG A 500 -0.99 22.27 10.21
N GLY A 501 0.33 22.51 10.25
CA GLY A 501 1.07 23.15 9.17
C GLY A 501 0.74 24.64 8.98
N ALA A 502 0.06 25.26 9.95
CA ALA A 502 -0.26 26.67 9.93
C ALA A 502 1.03 27.51 10.09
N GLU A 503 1.08 28.66 9.43
CA GLU A 503 2.16 29.63 9.58
C GLU A 503 1.54 30.97 10.03
N ILE A 504 2.22 31.71 10.92
CA ILE A 504 1.78 33.05 11.29
C ILE A 504 2.13 34.01 10.15
N LYS A 505 1.15 34.75 9.65
CA LYS A 505 1.39 35.76 8.63
C LYS A 505 2.14 36.95 9.24
N THR A 506 3.45 37.00 9.03
CA THR A 506 4.30 38.09 9.52
C THR A 506 4.14 39.32 8.63
N TYR A 507 3.71 40.44 9.21
CA TYR A 507 3.72 41.73 8.54
C TYR A 507 5.12 42.34 8.62
N SER A 508 5.87 42.33 7.51
CA SER A 508 7.07 43.15 7.40
C SER A 508 6.65 44.62 7.27
N PHE A 509 6.76 45.40 8.34
CA PHE A 509 6.69 46.86 8.23
C PHE A 509 7.92 47.31 7.42
N GLN A 510 7.72 47.69 6.16
CA GLN A 510 8.70 48.50 5.44
C GLN A 510 8.63 49.91 6.03
N GLU A 511 9.72 50.35 6.68
CA GLU A 511 9.95 51.76 7.03
C GLU A 511 10.16 52.63 5.78
#